data_AF-A0A1W9RFF5-F1
#
_entry.id   AF-A0A1W9RFF5-F1
#
_cell.length_a   1.000
_cell.length_b   1.000
_cell.length_c   1.000
_cell.angle_alpha   90.00
_cell.angle_beta   90.00
_cell.angle_gamma   90.00
#
_symmetry.space_group_name_H-M   'P 1'
#
loop_
_entity.id
_entity.type
_entity.pdbx_description
1 polymer ?
#
loop_
_entity_poly.entity_id
_entity_poly.type
_entity_poly.pdbx_seq_one_letter_code
_entity_poly.pdbx_strand_id
1 'polypeptide(L)'
;MSDDATFKKVGQSEQKFFGPRKLLVCGLEKELHERFLSLIGELELSHLPAVFVTTAQADDKLADLFALPENSGINEASEMPPCIIMAGISEKELYTLIRGYRSAGLPAPLWATLTPTTERWKLNDLAKELAAEREAIRKMQEEKKSKK
;
A
#
# COMPACT_ATOMS: atom_id res chain seq x y z
N MET A 1 -16.85 9.45 30.63
CA MET A 1 -16.64 9.56 29.17
C MET A 1 -15.16 9.29 28.95
N SER A 2 -14.82 8.08 28.55
CA SER A 2 -13.43 7.68 28.29
C SER A 2 -13.42 7.06 26.90
N ASP A 3 -12.81 7.79 25.97
CA ASP A 3 -12.57 7.37 24.60
C ASP A 3 -11.46 6.31 24.62
N ASP A 4 -11.85 5.05 24.50
CA ASP A 4 -10.93 3.95 24.23
C ASP A 4 -10.66 3.97 22.72
N ALA A 5 -9.51 4.51 22.33
CA ALA A 5 -9.00 4.38 20.97
C ALA A 5 -8.62 2.90 20.73
N THR A 6 -9.63 2.07 20.49
CA THR A 6 -9.46 0.64 20.30
C THR A 6 -8.71 0.39 18.99
N PHE A 7 -7.44 0.02 19.10
CA PHE A 7 -6.65 -0.48 17.99
C PHE A 7 -7.32 -1.75 17.44
N LYS A 8 -8.15 -1.62 16.40
CA LYS A 8 -8.81 -2.77 15.78
C LYS A 8 -7.78 -3.60 15.03
N LYS A 9 -7.50 -4.79 15.58
CA LYS A 9 -6.82 -5.87 14.88
C LYS A 9 -7.59 -6.12 13.58
N VAL A 10 -6.96 -5.89 12.44
CA VAL A 10 -7.53 -6.17 11.11
C VAL A 10 -8.00 -7.64 11.11
N GLY A 11 -9.30 -7.85 10.91
CA GLY A 11 -9.92 -9.17 10.98
C GLY A 11 -9.70 -9.96 9.69
N GLN A 12 -10.07 -11.24 9.70
CA GLN A 12 -10.23 -12.04 8.47
C GLN A 12 -11.62 -11.84 7.87
N SER A 13 -12.18 -10.63 8.02
CA SER A 13 -13.53 -10.30 7.60
C SER A 13 -13.61 -10.14 6.08
N GLU A 14 -14.75 -10.49 5.50
CA GLU A 14 -15.10 -10.17 4.12
C GLU A 14 -15.55 -8.71 3.95
N GLN A 15 -15.53 -7.91 5.03
CA GLN A 15 -15.78 -6.47 4.97
C GLN A 15 -14.79 -5.80 4.03
N LYS A 16 -15.32 -5.06 3.04
CA LYS A 16 -14.54 -4.36 2.02
C LYS A 16 -14.20 -2.95 2.46
N PHE A 17 -12.98 -2.52 2.11
CA PHE A 17 -12.56 -1.12 2.20
C PHE A 17 -13.21 -0.25 1.13
N PHE A 18 -13.10 1.06 1.31
CA PHE A 18 -13.60 2.05 0.37
C PHE A 18 -12.85 2.01 -0.98
N GLY A 19 -13.53 2.45 -2.04
CA GLY A 19 -12.93 2.68 -3.36
C GLY A 19 -13.04 1.53 -4.35
N PRO A 20 -12.48 1.71 -5.57
CA PRO A 20 -12.49 0.68 -6.61
C PRO A 20 -11.56 -0.47 -6.23
N ARG A 21 -11.93 -1.70 -6.59
CA ARG A 21 -11.12 -2.89 -6.31
C ARG A 21 -9.85 -2.92 -7.17
N LYS A 22 -8.75 -2.36 -6.64
CA LYS A 22 -7.47 -2.19 -7.36
C LYS A 22 -6.32 -1.91 -6.40
N LEU A 23 -5.10 -2.17 -6.85
CA LEU A 23 -3.84 -1.86 -6.18
C LEU A 23 -3.10 -0.73 -6.91
N LEU A 24 -2.58 0.24 -6.16
CA LEU A 24 -1.51 1.13 -6.64
C LEU A 24 -0.20 0.68 -6.02
N VAL A 25 0.81 0.46 -6.84
CA VAL A 25 2.15 0.06 -6.47
C VAL A 25 3.08 1.20 -6.83
N CYS A 26 3.79 1.72 -5.85
CA CYS A 26 4.60 2.93 -5.96
C CYS A 26 6.01 2.62 -5.47
N GLY A 27 7.04 3.17 -6.11
CA GLY A 27 8.42 3.06 -5.63
C GLY A 27 8.99 1.64 -5.57
N LEU A 28 8.30 0.65 -6.14
CA LEU A 28 8.85 -0.70 -6.31
C LEU A 28 9.85 -0.66 -7.47
N GLU A 29 10.98 -1.35 -7.33
CA GLU A 29 11.95 -1.46 -8.43
C GLU A 29 11.28 -2.15 -9.62
N LYS A 30 11.53 -1.64 -10.83
CA LYS A 30 10.88 -2.13 -12.06
C LYS A 30 11.15 -3.63 -12.28
N GLU A 31 12.33 -4.10 -11.89
CA GLU A 31 12.74 -5.51 -11.95
C GLU A 31 11.88 -6.41 -11.03
N LEU A 32 11.23 -5.83 -10.02
CA LEU A 32 10.36 -6.54 -9.08
C LEU A 32 8.88 -6.48 -9.48
N HIS A 33 8.49 -5.73 -10.52
CA HIS A 33 7.08 -5.62 -10.95
C HIS A 33 6.50 -6.98 -11.34
N GLU A 34 7.22 -7.75 -12.17
CA GLU A 34 6.79 -9.09 -12.58
C GLU A 34 6.74 -10.07 -11.40
N ARG A 35 7.71 -9.98 -10.46
CA ARG A 35 7.69 -10.79 -9.24
C ARG A 35 6.48 -10.45 -8.37
N PHE A 36 6.12 -9.17 -8.26
CA PHE A 36 4.95 -8.73 -7.53
C PHE A 36 3.66 -9.27 -8.17
N LEU A 37 3.50 -9.18 -9.50
CA LEU A 37 2.33 -9.75 -10.19
C LEU A 37 2.26 -11.27 -10.04
N SER A 38 3.40 -11.96 -10.11
CA SER A 38 3.49 -13.40 -9.88
C SER A 38 3.04 -13.75 -8.47
N LEU A 39 3.47 -12.98 -7.46
CA LEU A 39 3.03 -13.13 -6.07
C LEU A 39 1.51 -12.93 -5.94
N ILE A 40 0.91 -11.94 -6.61
CA ILE A 40 -0.54 -11.75 -6.62
C ILE A 40 -1.25 -13.01 -7.15
N GLY A 41 -0.70 -13.64 -8.20
CA GLY A 41 -1.19 -14.92 -8.72
C GLY A 41 -1.04 -16.08 -7.73
N GLU A 42 0.14 -16.22 -7.11
CA GLU A 42 0.44 -17.24 -6.09
C GLU A 42 -0.49 -17.15 -4.86
N LEU A 43 -0.97 -15.95 -4.54
CA LEU A 43 -1.89 -15.69 -3.43
C LEU A 43 -3.37 -15.84 -3.79
N GLU A 44 -3.68 -16.29 -5.01
CA GLU A 44 -5.05 -16.38 -5.54
C GLU A 44 -5.77 -15.00 -5.55
N LEU A 45 -4.99 -13.93 -5.73
CA LEU A 45 -5.47 -12.54 -5.80
C LEU A 45 -5.42 -11.97 -7.23
N SER A 46 -5.31 -12.83 -8.25
CA SER A 46 -5.17 -12.43 -9.67
C SER A 46 -6.35 -11.62 -10.22
N HIS A 47 -7.49 -11.62 -9.53
CA HIS A 47 -8.62 -10.73 -9.80
C HIS A 47 -8.43 -9.28 -9.31
N LEU A 48 -7.32 -8.97 -8.65
CA LEU A 48 -6.97 -7.62 -8.22
C LEU A 48 -6.08 -6.95 -9.28
N PRO A 49 -6.62 -5.98 -10.04
CA PRO A 49 -5.80 -5.22 -10.98
C PRO A 49 -4.77 -4.40 -10.21
N ALA A 50 -3.58 -4.25 -10.78
CA ALA A 50 -2.51 -3.42 -10.25
C ALA A 50 -2.13 -2.32 -11.24
N VAL A 51 -1.80 -1.15 -10.71
CA VAL A 51 -1.22 -0.02 -11.45
C VAL A 51 0.12 0.30 -10.79
N PHE A 52 1.17 0.47 -11.61
CA PHE A 52 2.49 0.85 -11.16
C PHE A 52 2.67 2.36 -11.38
N VAL A 53 2.73 3.12 -10.30
CA VAL A 53 2.75 4.58 -10.38
C VAL A 53 4.18 5.10 -10.53
N THR A 54 4.37 5.91 -11.58
CA THR A 54 5.66 6.49 -11.95
C THR A 54 5.91 7.83 -11.24
N THR A 55 7.15 8.34 -11.28
CA THR A 55 7.47 9.66 -10.71
C THR A 55 6.67 10.79 -11.38
N ALA A 56 6.31 10.66 -12.65
CA ALA A 56 5.53 11.68 -13.38
C ALA A 56 4.11 11.89 -12.82
N GLN A 57 3.61 10.90 -12.08
CA GLN A 57 2.26 10.84 -11.53
C GLN A 57 2.22 11.19 -10.04
N ALA A 58 3.35 11.64 -9.45
CA ALA A 58 3.45 11.93 -8.02
C ALA A 58 2.48 13.03 -7.56
N ASP A 59 2.16 13.98 -8.44
CA ASP A 59 1.24 15.10 -8.17
C ASP A 59 -0.22 14.83 -8.54
N ASP A 60 -0.52 13.65 -9.08
CA ASP A 60 -1.88 13.25 -9.43
C ASP A 60 -2.66 12.81 -8.18
N LYS A 61 -3.98 12.98 -8.25
CA LYS A 61 -4.87 12.54 -7.17
C LYS A 61 -5.01 11.02 -7.17
N LEU A 62 -5.15 10.43 -6.00
CA LEU A 62 -5.36 8.98 -5.88
C LEU A 62 -6.57 8.49 -6.69
N ALA A 63 -7.68 9.24 -6.69
CA ALA A 63 -8.85 8.93 -7.53
C ALA A 63 -8.50 8.72 -9.01
N ASP A 64 -7.69 9.62 -9.58
CA ASP A 64 -7.33 9.61 -10.99
C ASP A 64 -6.38 8.42 -11.28
N LEU A 65 -5.46 8.14 -10.36
CA LEU A 65 -4.56 6.99 -10.46
C LEU A 65 -5.30 5.64 -10.38
N PHE A 66 -6.31 5.54 -9.52
CA PHE A 66 -7.16 4.36 -9.45
C PHE A 66 -8.05 4.19 -10.69
N ALA A 67 -8.25 5.23 -11.50
CA ALA A 67 -8.96 5.15 -12.77
C ALA A 67 -8.09 4.65 -13.93
N LEU A 68 -6.76 4.60 -13.78
CA LEU A 68 -5.84 4.14 -14.82
C LEU A 68 -6.07 2.67 -15.20
N PRO A 69 -5.80 2.27 -16.47
CA PRO A 69 -5.83 0.87 -16.89
C PRO A 69 -4.89 -0.01 -16.05
N GLU A 70 -5.23 -1.29 -15.90
CA GLU A 70 -4.33 -2.26 -15.29
C GLU A 70 -2.97 -2.28 -15.99
N ASN A 71 -1.92 -2.58 -15.22
CA ASN A 71 -0.52 -2.60 -15.67
C ASN A 71 0.01 -1.26 -16.23
N SER A 72 -0.71 -0.16 -16.06
CA SER A 72 -0.16 1.18 -16.34
C SER A 72 1.15 1.38 -15.57
N GLY A 73 2.16 1.92 -16.23
CA GLY A 73 3.50 2.17 -15.67
C GLY A 73 4.31 0.92 -15.33
N ILE A 74 3.88 -0.28 -15.75
CA ILE A 74 4.69 -1.48 -15.60
C ILE A 74 6.06 -1.30 -16.29
N ASN A 75 7.11 -1.88 -15.72
CA ASN A 75 8.50 -1.74 -16.16
C ASN A 75 9.08 -0.31 -16.15
N GLU A 76 8.35 0.68 -15.66
CA GLU A 76 8.86 2.03 -15.44
C GLU A 76 9.33 2.22 -13.99
N ALA A 77 10.44 2.93 -13.82
CA ALA A 77 10.98 3.22 -12.50
C ALA A 77 10.21 4.35 -11.81
N SER A 78 10.17 4.30 -10.49
CA SER A 78 9.57 5.33 -9.64
C SER A 78 10.56 5.68 -8.54
N GLU A 79 10.91 6.97 -8.43
CA GLU A 79 11.84 7.49 -7.40
C GLU A 79 11.15 7.73 -6.06
N MET A 80 9.85 7.42 -5.98
CA MET A 80 9.07 7.61 -4.78
C MET A 80 9.38 6.52 -3.73
N PRO A 81 9.07 6.77 -2.44
CA PRO A 81 9.14 5.74 -1.42
C PRO A 81 8.28 4.52 -1.78
N PRO A 82 8.76 3.28 -1.55
CA PRO A 82 7.98 2.07 -1.79
C PRO A 82 6.67 2.10 -1.00
N CYS A 83 5.53 2.07 -1.70
CA CYS A 83 4.20 2.13 -1.11
C CYS A 83 3.21 1.28 -1.91
N ILE A 84 2.34 0.55 -1.22
CA ILE A 84 1.22 -0.18 -1.79
C ILE A 84 -0.08 0.36 -1.19
N ILE A 85 -0.92 0.93 -2.04
CA ILE A 85 -2.21 1.51 -1.68
C ILE A 85 -3.31 0.61 -2.23
N MET A 86 -4.23 0.20 -1.36
CA MET A 86 -5.27 -0.77 -1.68
C MET A 86 -6.65 -0.14 -1.58
N ALA A 87 -7.51 -0.40 -2.56
CA ALA A 87 -8.89 0.07 -2.57
C ALA A 87 -9.83 -1.10 -2.87
N GLY A 88 -11.05 -1.06 -2.30
CA GLY A 88 -12.11 -2.03 -2.59
C GLY A 88 -11.82 -3.51 -2.28
N ILE A 89 -10.74 -3.81 -1.55
CA ILE A 89 -10.38 -5.17 -1.10
C ILE A 89 -10.97 -5.47 0.27
N SER A 90 -11.09 -6.75 0.64
CA SER A 90 -11.49 -7.14 2.00
C SER A 90 -10.32 -7.08 2.99
N GLU A 91 -10.63 -7.06 4.30
CA GLU A 91 -9.62 -7.18 5.36
C GLU A 91 -8.82 -8.49 5.23
N LYS A 92 -9.49 -9.58 4.85
CA LYS A 92 -8.85 -10.87 4.58
C LYS A 92 -7.84 -10.78 3.44
N GLU A 93 -8.20 -10.15 2.33
CA GLU A 93 -7.31 -9.96 1.18
C GLU A 93 -6.11 -9.08 1.53
N LEU A 94 -6.35 -7.99 2.26
CA LEU A 94 -5.30 -7.12 2.80
C LEU A 94 -4.30 -7.94 3.62
N TYR A 95 -4.79 -8.75 4.55
CA TYR A 95 -3.94 -9.58 5.41
C TYR A 95 -3.16 -10.63 4.61
N THR A 96 -3.81 -11.32 3.68
CA THR A 96 -3.18 -12.30 2.78
C THR A 96 -2.05 -11.66 1.98
N LEU A 97 -2.30 -10.49 1.39
CA LEU A 97 -1.30 -9.76 0.62
C LEU A 97 -0.11 -9.33 1.48
N ILE A 98 -0.34 -8.70 2.64
CA ILE A 98 0.74 -8.28 3.55
C ILE A 98 1.58 -9.49 3.98
N ARG A 99 0.95 -10.61 4.34
CA ARG A 99 1.66 -11.82 4.78
C ARG A 99 2.49 -12.42 3.65
N GLY A 100 1.89 -12.59 2.47
CA GLY A 100 2.55 -13.14 1.29
C GLY A 100 3.72 -12.28 0.84
N TYR A 101 3.54 -10.96 0.79
CA TYR A 101 4.58 -9.99 0.44
C TYR A 101 5.79 -10.10 1.37
N ARG A 102 5.56 -10.19 2.69
CA ARG A 102 6.64 -10.36 3.66
C ARG A 102 7.39 -11.68 3.50
N SER A 103 6.69 -12.75 3.14
CA SER A 103 7.31 -14.06 2.89
C SER A 103 8.08 -14.12 1.57
N ALA A 104 7.77 -13.23 0.61
CA ALA A 104 8.41 -13.19 -0.70
C ALA A 104 9.78 -12.50 -0.72
N GLY A 105 10.25 -11.95 0.41
CA GLY A 105 11.55 -11.27 0.48
C GLY A 105 11.61 -9.92 -0.23
N LEU A 106 10.46 -9.35 -0.60
CA LEU A 106 10.38 -8.05 -1.26
C LEU A 106 10.68 -6.89 -0.29
N PRO A 107 11.19 -5.75 -0.77
CA PRO A 107 11.47 -4.57 0.06
C PRO A 107 10.23 -4.10 0.82
N ALA A 108 10.32 -3.92 2.14
CA ALA A 108 9.15 -3.61 2.95
C ALA A 108 8.51 -2.25 2.59
N PRO A 109 7.30 -2.22 1.98
CA PRO A 109 6.67 -1.00 1.53
C PRO A 109 5.88 -0.37 2.67
N LEU A 110 5.47 0.88 2.45
CA LEU A 110 4.39 1.52 3.19
C LEU A 110 3.06 0.93 2.73
N TRP A 111 2.15 0.63 3.65
CA TRP A 111 0.84 0.08 3.34
C TRP A 111 -0.24 1.10 3.67
N ALA A 112 -1.19 1.30 2.76
CA ALA A 112 -2.33 2.16 3.01
C ALA A 112 -3.60 1.62 2.36
N THR A 113 -4.75 1.95 2.93
CA THR A 113 -6.05 1.73 2.28
C THR A 113 -6.62 3.06 1.81
N LEU A 114 -7.30 3.05 0.67
CA LEU A 114 -8.02 4.22 0.19
C LEU A 114 -9.20 4.51 1.12
N THR A 115 -9.38 5.78 1.47
CA THR A 115 -10.49 6.27 2.28
C THR A 115 -11.16 7.44 1.56
N PRO A 116 -12.40 7.81 1.93
CA PRO A 116 -13.04 9.00 1.37
C PRO A 116 -12.21 10.29 1.55
N THR A 117 -11.39 10.35 2.60
CA THR A 117 -10.49 11.47 2.87
C THR A 117 -9.29 11.45 1.92
N THR A 118 -8.58 10.32 1.84
CA THR A 118 -7.33 10.21 1.08
C THR A 118 -7.54 10.18 -0.43
N GLU A 119 -8.72 9.81 -0.93
CA GLU A 119 -9.03 9.76 -2.37
C GLU A 119 -8.74 11.06 -3.12
N ARG A 120 -8.88 12.21 -2.45
CA ARG A 120 -8.67 13.54 -3.05
C ARG A 120 -7.23 14.04 -2.93
N TRP A 121 -6.39 13.31 -2.18
CA TRP A 121 -5.02 13.70 -1.92
C TRP A 121 -4.15 13.38 -3.13
N LYS A 122 -3.07 14.15 -3.28
CA LYS A 122 -1.99 13.78 -4.19
C LYS A 122 -1.25 12.59 -3.64
N LEU A 123 -0.72 11.76 -4.54
CA LEU A 123 0.05 10.59 -4.14
C LEU A 123 1.28 10.95 -3.29
N ASN A 124 2.03 12.00 -3.68
CA ASN A 124 3.21 12.45 -2.95
C ASN A 124 2.87 12.89 -1.51
N ASP A 125 1.73 13.53 -1.31
CA ASP A 125 1.30 13.98 0.02
C ASP A 125 0.98 12.79 0.93
N LEU A 126 0.27 11.76 0.41
CA LEU A 126 0.04 10.53 1.16
C LEU A 126 1.35 9.79 1.45
N ALA A 127 2.24 9.66 0.46
CA ALA A 127 3.51 8.95 0.62
C ALA A 127 4.41 9.61 1.68
N LYS A 128 4.45 10.95 1.72
CA LYS A 128 5.16 11.72 2.75
C LYS A 128 4.60 11.49 4.14
N GLU A 129 3.28 11.52 4.29
CA GLU A 129 2.62 11.28 5.57
C GLU A 129 2.95 9.88 6.11
N LEU A 130 2.79 8.85 5.26
CA LEU A 130 3.10 7.46 5.62
C LEU A 130 4.59 7.26 5.96
N ALA A 131 5.48 7.92 5.24
CA ALA A 131 6.92 7.86 5.52
C ALA A 131 7.24 8.51 6.88
N ALA A 132 6.66 9.68 7.16
CA ALA A 132 6.84 10.38 8.43
C ALA A 132 6.33 9.55 9.62
N GLU A 133 5.16 8.91 9.49
CA GLU A 133 4.61 8.00 10.51
C GLU A 133 5.54 6.81 10.77
N ARG A 134 6.05 6.17 9.70
CA ARG A 134 6.97 5.03 9.82
C ARG A 134 8.27 5.43 10.50
N GLU A 135 8.82 6.59 10.18
CA GLU A 135 10.03 7.10 10.83
C GLU A 135 9.82 7.38 12.32
N ALA A 136 8.69 7.97 12.70
CA ALA A 136 8.35 8.21 14.10
C ALA A 136 8.26 6.89 14.88
N ILE A 137 7.55 5.90 14.34
CA ILE A 137 7.44 4.57 14.96
C ILE A 137 8.82 3.90 15.08
N ARG A 138 9.66 4.01 14.05
CA ARG A 138 11.02 3.44 14.05
C ARG A 138 11.87 4.06 15.14
N LYS A 139 11.90 5.40 15.27
CA LYS A 139 12.65 6.11 16.32
C LYS A 139 12.21 5.66 17.71
N MET A 140 10.89 5.56 17.95
CA MET A 140 10.35 5.07 19.23
C MET A 140 10.76 3.62 19.54
N GLN A 141 10.88 2.75 18.53
CA GLN A 141 11.33 1.36 18.72
C GLN A 141 12.83 1.27 19.01
N GLU A 142 13.65 2.08 18.36
CA GLU A 142 15.11 2.15 18.59
C GLU A 142 15.42 2.66 20.00
N GLU A 143 14.71 3.70 20.47
CA GLU A 143 14.84 4.22 21.84
C GLU A 143 14.45 3.20 22.91
N LYS A 144 13.40 2.40 22.66
CA LYS A 144 12.97 1.32 23.56
C LYS A 144 13.96 0.15 23.60
N LYS A 145 14.62 -0.15 22.48
CA LYS A 145 15.67 -1.19 22.41
C LYS A 145 16.98 -0.75 23.06
N SER A 146 17.33 0.54 22.97
CA SER A 146 18.54 1.08 23.61
C SER A 146 18.43 1.20 25.14
N LYS A 147 17.22 1.11 25.70
CA LYS A 147 16.95 1.13 27.15
C LYS A 147 16.75 -0.29 27.75
N LYS A 148 16.94 -1.34 26.97
CA LYS A 148 16.76 -2.74 27.39
C LYS A 148 18.07 -3.49 27.30
#